data_AF-A0A1M2VQZ7-F1
#
_entry.id   AF-A0A1M2VQZ7-F1
#
_cell.length_a   1.000
_cell.length_b   1.000
_cell.length_c   1.000
_cell.angle_alpha   90.00
_cell.angle_beta   90.00
_cell.angle_gamma   90.00
#
_symmetry.space_group_name_H-M   'P 1'
#
loop_
_entity.id
_entity.type
_entity.pdbx_description
1 polymer ?
#
loop_
_entity_poly.entity_id
_entity_poly.type
_entity_poly.pdbx_seq_one_letter_code
_entity_poly.pdbx_strand_id
1 'polypeptide(L)'
;HLEITAFLASLCKVCSIFETGMIPPNVNLKTPNPAIKWKEYKLRVPLEPEPLAVRASSGRGLVAMTSSGIGGSNGHCVVEGPPAVSPKPSSFWINAFDVPLLYVAAGLSPRSASASATDIVDRVGAWAGDVQQAAARA
;
A
#
# COMPACT_ATOMS: atom_id res chain seq x y z
N HIS A 1 -3.46 16.45 -8.59
CA HIS A 1 -4.34 17.27 -7.75
C HIS A 1 -5.76 16.76 -7.95
N LEU A 2 -6.41 16.27 -6.91
CA LEU A 2 -7.77 15.70 -7.01
C LEU A 2 -8.80 16.52 -6.22
N GLU A 3 -8.51 17.80 -5.97
CA GLU A 3 -9.35 18.72 -5.21
C GLU A 3 -9.83 18.11 -3.88
N ILE A 4 -11.15 17.93 -3.71
CA ILE A 4 -11.81 17.44 -2.50
C ILE A 4 -11.28 16.06 -2.09
N THR A 5 -10.79 15.24 -3.02
CA THR A 5 -10.26 13.90 -2.73
C THR A 5 -8.73 13.83 -2.68
N ALA A 6 -8.02 14.97 -2.79
CA ALA A 6 -6.56 15.00 -2.77
C ALA A 6 -5.96 14.43 -1.46
N PHE A 7 -6.61 14.69 -0.32
CA PHE A 7 -6.17 14.15 0.97
C PHE A 7 -6.37 12.62 1.04
N LEU A 8 -7.48 12.10 0.49
CA LEU A 8 -7.74 10.66 0.44
C LEU A 8 -6.75 9.94 -0.48
N ALA A 9 -6.42 10.51 -1.64
CA ALA A 9 -5.41 9.93 -2.52
C ALA A 9 -4.01 9.91 -1.87
N SER A 10 -3.69 10.93 -1.06
CA SER A 10 -2.47 10.93 -0.25
C SER A 10 -2.48 9.79 0.78
N LEU A 11 -3.62 9.55 1.43
CA LEU A 11 -3.77 8.41 2.34
C LEU A 11 -3.60 7.06 1.62
N CYS A 12 -4.17 6.88 0.43
CA CYS A 12 -3.94 5.67 -0.37
C CYS A 12 -2.44 5.45 -0.68
N LYS A 13 -1.72 6.53 -1.03
CA LYS A 13 -0.25 6.48 -1.20
C LYS A 13 0.45 6.06 0.09
N VAL A 14 0.04 6.59 1.24
CA VAL A 14 0.60 6.19 2.54
C VAL A 14 0.33 4.73 2.89
N CYS A 15 -0.89 4.23 2.66
CA CYS A 15 -1.21 2.81 2.85
C CYS A 15 -0.30 1.92 2.00
N SER A 16 -0.12 2.27 0.72
CA SER A 16 0.77 1.54 -0.18
C SER A 16 2.24 1.60 0.25
N ILE A 17 2.70 2.73 0.80
CA ILE A 17 4.05 2.87 1.38
C ILE A 17 4.25 1.89 2.54
N PHE A 18 3.25 1.74 3.42
CA PHE A 18 3.34 0.79 4.54
C PHE A 18 3.25 -0.67 4.11
N GLU A 19 2.39 -0.97 3.12
CA GLU A 19 2.24 -2.32 2.58
C GLU A 19 3.51 -2.81 1.88
N THR A 20 4.14 -1.94 1.09
CA THR A 20 5.32 -2.28 0.28
C THR A 20 6.65 -1.99 0.99
N GLY A 21 6.64 -1.17 2.05
CA GLY A 21 7.85 -0.65 2.69
C GLY A 21 8.64 0.34 1.84
N MET A 22 8.08 0.85 0.73
CA MET A 22 8.77 1.68 -0.26
C MET A 22 8.07 3.03 -0.45
N ILE A 23 8.86 4.10 -0.51
CA ILE A 23 8.42 5.45 -0.85
C ILE A 23 8.45 5.61 -2.38
N PRO A 24 7.30 5.85 -3.05
CA PRO A 24 7.28 6.00 -4.50
C PRO A 24 7.80 7.39 -4.91
N PRO A 25 8.39 7.51 -6.11
CA PRO A 25 8.95 8.76 -6.60
C PRO A 25 7.88 9.82 -6.86
N ASN A 26 8.29 11.09 -6.85
CA ASN A 26 7.48 12.18 -7.38
C ASN A 26 7.89 12.45 -8.83
N VAL A 27 6.95 12.23 -9.74
CA VAL A 27 7.14 12.49 -11.17
C VAL A 27 7.18 14.00 -11.45
N ASN A 28 7.76 14.36 -12.60
CA ASN A 28 7.78 15.74 -13.13
C ASN A 28 8.57 16.78 -12.31
N LEU A 29 9.39 16.36 -11.35
CA LEU A 29 10.34 17.25 -10.67
C LEU A 29 11.73 17.18 -11.34
N LYS A 30 12.11 18.23 -12.07
CA LYS A 30 13.45 18.35 -12.68
C LYS A 30 14.35 19.32 -11.91
N THR A 31 13.87 20.54 -11.71
CA THR A 31 14.59 21.61 -11.03
C THR A 31 13.81 22.01 -9.77
N PRO A 32 14.37 21.81 -8.56
CA PRO A 32 13.72 22.25 -7.32
C PRO A 32 13.52 23.77 -7.31
N ASN A 33 12.38 24.24 -6.77
CA ASN A 33 12.11 25.67 -6.67
C ASN A 33 13.13 26.32 -5.71
N PRO A 34 13.92 27.33 -6.15
CA PRO A 34 14.94 27.98 -5.33
C PRO A 34 14.36 28.81 -4.17
N ALA A 35 13.07 29.19 -4.23
CA ALA A 35 12.40 29.88 -3.13
C ALA A 35 12.16 28.97 -1.92
N ILE A 36 12.22 27.65 -2.08
CA ILE A 36 12.12 26.69 -0.98
C ILE A 36 13.51 26.51 -0.37
N LYS A 37 13.63 26.72 0.94
CA LYS A 37 14.88 26.54 1.67
C LYS A 37 15.16 25.05 2.00
N TRP A 38 15.37 24.24 0.97
CA TRP A 38 15.49 22.77 1.07
C TRP A 38 16.44 22.29 2.17
N LYS A 39 17.66 22.86 2.23
CA LYS A 39 18.69 22.48 3.20
C LYS A 39 18.33 22.90 4.63
N GLU A 40 17.77 24.11 4.80
CA GLU A 40 17.34 24.64 6.11
C GLU A 40 16.23 23.76 6.69
N TYR A 41 15.26 23.39 5.85
CA TYR A 41 14.10 22.59 6.26
C TYR A 41 14.33 21.07 6.21
N LYS A 42 15.55 20.63 5.86
CA LYS A 42 15.91 19.21 5.72
C LYS A 42 14.95 18.44 4.80
N LEU A 43 14.50 19.10 3.73
CA LEU A 43 13.56 18.54 2.76
C LEU A 43 14.32 17.91 1.59
N ARG A 44 13.84 16.75 1.14
CA ARG A 44 14.26 16.09 -0.09
C ARG A 44 13.05 15.42 -0.72
N VAL A 45 12.99 15.43 -2.04
CA VAL A 45 11.94 14.74 -2.80
C VAL A 45 12.51 13.44 -3.37
N PRO A 46 11.85 12.28 -3.18
CA PRO A 46 12.25 11.03 -3.82
C PRO A 46 11.99 11.12 -5.33
N LEU A 47 13.02 10.86 -6.12
CA LEU A 47 12.95 10.80 -7.59
C LEU A 47 12.98 9.36 -8.12
N GLU A 48 13.42 8.42 -7.29
CA GLU A 48 13.39 6.97 -7.53
C GLU A 48 12.70 6.30 -6.32
N PRO A 49 12.18 5.05 -6.48
CA PRO A 49 11.68 4.28 -5.35
C PRO A 49 12.76 4.08 -4.29
N GLU A 50 12.45 4.36 -3.03
CA GLU A 50 13.40 4.21 -1.91
C GLU A 50 12.77 3.54 -0.68
N PRO A 51 13.51 2.76 0.11
CA PRO A 51 12.96 2.14 1.32
C PRO A 51 12.48 3.16 2.35
N LEU A 52 11.36 2.86 3.02
CA LEU A 52 10.86 3.66 4.14
C LEU A 52 11.79 3.51 5.35
N ALA A 53 12.50 4.57 5.71
CA ALA A 53 13.35 4.57 6.89
C ALA A 53 12.54 4.60 8.18
N VAL A 54 12.60 3.52 8.96
CA VAL A 54 11.96 3.43 10.28
C VAL A 54 12.92 3.94 11.36
N ARG A 55 12.59 5.09 11.95
CA ARG A 55 13.40 5.73 13.01
C ARG A 55 12.68 5.84 14.35
N ALA A 56 11.37 5.56 14.39
CA ALA A 56 10.60 5.63 15.61
C ALA A 56 10.99 4.49 16.56
N SER A 57 11.00 4.75 17.86
CA SER A 57 11.26 3.74 18.90
C SER A 57 10.24 2.59 18.87
N SER A 58 9.04 2.85 18.34
CA SER A 58 8.02 1.85 18.12
C SER A 58 8.39 0.80 17.07
N GLY A 59 9.44 1.04 16.28
CA GLY A 59 9.80 0.20 15.13
C GLY A 59 8.81 0.33 13.98
N ARG A 60 7.95 1.36 13.98
CA ARG A 60 6.94 1.59 12.94
C ARG A 60 7.25 2.85 12.14
N GLY A 61 6.98 2.79 10.83
CA GLY A 61 7.16 3.93 9.95
C GLY A 61 6.18 5.06 10.29
N LEU A 62 6.63 6.31 10.23
CA LEU A 62 5.79 7.49 10.40
C LEU A 62 5.77 8.27 9.09
N VAL A 63 4.57 8.59 8.61
CA VAL A 63 4.38 9.39 7.40
C VAL A 63 3.41 10.53 7.70
N ALA A 64 3.85 11.76 7.41
CA ALA A 64 3.02 12.95 7.55
C ALA A 64 2.36 13.30 6.22
N MET A 65 1.09 13.69 6.27
CA MET A 65 0.30 14.17 5.16
C MET A 65 -0.21 15.58 5.44
N THR A 66 -0.27 16.41 4.40
CA THR A 66 -0.79 17.76 4.48
C THR A 66 -1.62 18.07 3.25
N SER A 67 -2.68 18.86 3.41
CA SER A 67 -3.47 19.40 2.31
C SER A 67 -3.97 20.80 2.67
N SER A 68 -4.02 21.65 1.65
CA SER A 68 -4.44 23.05 1.78
C SER A 68 -5.49 23.34 0.71
N GLY A 69 -6.68 23.73 1.15
CA GLY A 69 -7.77 24.17 0.28
C GLY A 69 -7.60 25.62 -0.14
N ILE A 70 -8.12 25.97 -1.31
CA ILE A 70 -8.02 27.33 -1.88
C ILE A 70 -8.63 28.41 -0.96
N GLY A 71 -9.64 28.06 -0.16
CA GLY A 71 -10.23 28.95 0.85
C GLY A 71 -9.40 29.10 2.13
N GLY A 72 -8.19 28.54 2.20
CA GLY A 72 -7.27 28.65 3.34
C GLY A 72 -7.45 27.60 4.43
N SER A 73 -8.44 26.69 4.30
CA SER A 73 -8.61 25.56 5.21
C SER A 73 -7.48 24.54 5.01
N ASN A 74 -6.78 24.19 6.09
CA ASN A 74 -5.66 23.26 6.08
C ASN A 74 -5.97 22.01 6.89
N GLY A 75 -5.44 20.87 6.45
CA GLY A 75 -5.49 19.60 7.16
C GLY A 75 -4.11 18.97 7.24
N HIS A 76 -3.76 18.44 8.41
CA HIS A 76 -2.49 17.75 8.65
C HIS A 76 -2.73 16.48 9.46
N CYS A 77 -2.06 15.39 9.10
CA CYS A 77 -2.15 14.13 9.82
C CYS A 77 -0.81 13.42 9.80
N VAL A 78 -0.43 12.81 10.92
CA VAL A 78 0.69 11.89 11.00
C VAL A 78 0.13 10.48 11.18
N VAL A 79 0.50 9.60 10.26
CA VAL A 79 0.06 8.20 10.25
C VAL A 79 1.23 7.33 10.66
N GLU A 80 0.99 6.44 11.61
CA GLU A 80 1.91 5.38 11.97
C GLU A 80 1.54 4.09 11.22
N GLY A 81 2.55 3.38 10.74
CA GLY A 81 2.36 2.08 10.09
C GLY A 81 1.71 1.07 11.03
N PRO A 82 1.06 0.02 10.48
CA PRO A 82 0.44 -1.02 11.29
C PRO A 82 1.50 -1.79 12.10
N PRO A 83 1.10 -2.46 13.21
CA PRO A 83 1.98 -3.39 13.88
C PRO A 83 2.37 -4.56 12.96
N ALA A 84 3.55 -5.13 13.17
CA ALA A 84 3.95 -6.34 12.45
C ALA A 84 2.92 -7.45 12.69
N VAL A 85 2.32 -7.94 11.62
CA VAL A 85 1.37 -9.06 11.70
C VAL A 85 2.20 -10.34 11.81
N SER A 86 2.33 -10.87 13.03
CA SER A 86 2.77 -12.26 13.16
C SER A 86 1.64 -13.13 12.61
N PRO A 87 1.88 -14.00 11.60
CA PRO A 87 0.87 -14.94 11.16
C PRO A 87 0.53 -15.84 12.35
N LYS A 88 -0.61 -15.59 12.99
CA LYS A 88 -1.19 -16.52 13.95
C LYS A 88 -1.93 -17.53 13.10
N PRO A 89 -1.48 -18.80 12.98
CA PRO A 89 -2.34 -19.81 12.39
C PRO A 89 -3.60 -19.82 13.23
N SER A 90 -4.76 -19.56 12.61
CA SER A 90 -6.00 -19.72 13.34
C SER A 90 -6.08 -21.19 13.76
N SER A 91 -6.58 -21.44 14.96
CA SER A 91 -6.69 -22.78 15.53
C SER A 91 -7.72 -23.67 14.83
N PHE A 92 -8.31 -23.22 13.72
CA PHE A 92 -9.37 -23.91 12.99
C PHE A 92 -9.00 -24.23 11.52
N TRP A 93 -7.81 -23.88 11.03
CA TRP A 93 -7.40 -24.27 9.68
C TRP A 93 -6.95 -25.73 9.67
N ILE A 94 -7.64 -26.55 8.87
CA ILE A 94 -7.08 -27.79 8.33
C ILE A 94 -5.83 -27.38 7.53
N ASN A 95 -4.72 -28.10 7.65
CA ASN A 95 -3.57 -27.95 6.74
C ASN A 95 -4.04 -28.36 5.34
N ALA A 96 -4.65 -27.42 4.62
CA ALA A 96 -5.51 -27.66 3.47
C ALA A 96 -4.74 -27.73 2.15
N PHE A 97 -3.53 -28.29 2.18
CA PHE A 97 -2.72 -28.41 0.98
C PHE A 97 -3.04 -29.68 0.16
N ASP A 98 -3.71 -30.68 0.77
CA ASP A 98 -4.04 -31.96 0.12
C ASP A 98 -5.54 -32.25 -0.03
N VAL A 99 -6.40 -31.24 0.19
CA VAL A 99 -7.86 -31.42 0.06
C VAL A 99 -8.46 -30.43 -0.94
N PRO A 100 -9.48 -30.82 -1.73
CA PRO A 100 -10.18 -29.90 -2.61
C PRO A 100 -10.73 -28.70 -1.82
N LEU A 101 -10.37 -27.49 -2.25
CA LEU A 101 -10.88 -26.23 -1.69
C LEU A 101 -12.04 -25.71 -2.54
N LEU A 102 -13.16 -25.37 -1.90
CA LEU A 102 -14.29 -24.68 -2.53
C LEU A 102 -14.13 -23.17 -2.37
N TYR A 103 -13.98 -22.46 -3.48
CA TYR A 103 -14.04 -21.00 -3.52
C TYR A 103 -15.44 -20.54 -3.90
N VAL A 104 -16.02 -19.65 -3.09
CA VAL A 104 -17.37 -19.10 -3.31
C VAL A 104 -17.26 -17.64 -3.73
N ALA A 105 -17.82 -17.31 -4.89
CA ALA A 105 -17.94 -15.95 -5.40
C ALA A 105 -19.41 -15.51 -5.39
N ALA A 106 -19.67 -14.28 -5.00
CA ALA A 106 -21.01 -13.69 -4.96
C ALA A 106 -20.97 -12.25 -5.46
N GLY A 107 -22.12 -11.76 -5.93
CA GLY A 107 -22.29 -10.37 -6.37
C GLY A 107 -23.76 -9.98 -6.42
N LEU A 108 -24.04 -8.68 -6.43
CA LEU A 108 -25.41 -8.13 -6.44
C LEU A 108 -26.16 -8.35 -7.77
N SER A 109 -25.47 -8.90 -8.77
CA SER A 109 -26.01 -9.31 -10.06
C SER A 109 -25.24 -10.53 -10.60
N PRO A 110 -25.81 -11.31 -11.53
CA PRO A 110 -25.09 -12.40 -12.20
C PRO A 110 -23.75 -11.94 -12.81
N ARG A 111 -23.72 -10.76 -13.45
CA ARG A 111 -22.51 -10.19 -14.04
C ARG A 111 -21.41 -9.92 -12.99
N SER A 112 -21.77 -9.33 -11.85
CA SER A 112 -20.80 -9.06 -10.78
C SER A 112 -20.30 -10.35 -10.13
N ALA A 113 -21.16 -11.35 -9.97
CA ALA A 113 -20.75 -12.65 -9.41
C ALA A 113 -19.75 -13.33 -10.35
N SER A 114 -20.00 -13.32 -11.66
CA SER A 114 -19.06 -13.83 -12.66
C SER A 114 -17.74 -13.06 -12.65
N ALA A 115 -17.76 -11.72 -12.58
CA ALA A 115 -16.54 -10.91 -12.53
C ALA A 115 -15.68 -11.22 -11.28
N SER A 116 -16.30 -11.34 -10.11
CA SER A 116 -15.61 -11.74 -8.88
C SER A 116 -15.07 -13.17 -8.97
N ALA A 117 -15.81 -14.10 -9.59
CA ALA A 117 -15.34 -15.46 -9.80
C ALA A 117 -14.10 -15.49 -10.70
N THR A 118 -14.11 -14.74 -11.81
CA THR A 118 -12.94 -14.64 -12.72
C THR A 118 -11.73 -14.05 -12.00
N ASP A 119 -11.90 -12.96 -11.25
CA ASP A 119 -10.79 -12.34 -10.49
C ASP A 119 -10.19 -13.32 -9.45
N ILE A 120 -11.03 -14.06 -8.73
CA ILE A 120 -10.55 -15.09 -7.79
C ILE A 120 -9.75 -16.16 -8.53
N VAL A 121 -10.25 -16.67 -9.66
CA VAL A 121 -9.56 -17.69 -10.45
C VAL A 121 -8.20 -17.17 -10.94
N ASP A 122 -8.13 -15.94 -11.45
CA ASP A 122 -6.90 -15.33 -11.95
C ASP A 122 -5.87 -15.18 -10.82
N ARG A 123 -6.30 -14.72 -9.64
CA ARG A 123 -5.42 -14.52 -8.48
C ARG A 123 -4.95 -15.83 -7.87
N VAL A 124 -5.80 -16.84 -7.80
CA VAL A 124 -5.42 -18.18 -7.33
C VAL A 124 -4.48 -18.86 -8.31
N GLY A 125 -4.74 -18.73 -9.62
CA GLY A 125 -3.85 -19.25 -10.67
C GLY A 125 -2.45 -18.63 -10.61
N ALA A 126 -2.37 -17.31 -10.47
CA ALA A 126 -1.10 -16.61 -10.29
C ALA A 126 -0.36 -17.05 -9.02
N TRP A 127 -1.08 -17.16 -7.89
CA TRP A 127 -0.50 -17.60 -6.62
C TRP A 127 0.03 -19.05 -6.65
N ALA A 128 -0.70 -19.97 -7.28
CA ALA A 128 -0.25 -21.35 -7.45
C ALA A 128 1.07 -21.43 -8.24
N GLY A 129 1.21 -20.58 -9.27
CA GLY A 129 2.46 -20.45 -10.03
C GLY A 129 3.63 -19.92 -9.18
N ASP A 130 3.39 -18.91 -8.35
CA ASP A 130 4.40 -18.32 -7.47
C ASP A 130 4.88 -19.30 -6.38
N VAL A 131 3.97 -20.10 -5.80
CA VAL A 131 4.29 -21.14 -4.82
C VAL A 131 5.13 -22.26 -5.45
N GLN A 132 4.79 -22.69 -6.67
CA GLN A 132 5.57 -23.70 -7.39
C GLN A 132 6.98 -23.19 -7.76
N GLN A 133 7.12 -21.92 -8.15
CA GLN A 133 8.43 -21.31 -8.40
C GLN A 133 9.26 -21.10 -7.13
N ALA A 134 8.64 -20.73 -6.02
CA ALA A 134 9.32 -20.60 -4.73
C ALA A 134 9.79 -21.96 -4.20
N ALA A 135 8.97 -23.02 -4.37
CA ALA A 135 9.33 -24.39 -4.02
C ALA A 135 10.44 -24.97 -4.92
N ALA A 136 10.51 -24.58 -6.19
CA ALA A 136 11.56 -25.01 -7.11
C ALA A 136 12.92 -24.29 -6.91
N ARG A 137 12.93 -23.19 -6.15
CA ARG A 137 14.14 -22.40 -5.81
C ARG A 137 14.67 -22.69 -4.40
N ALA A 138 13.95 -23.46 -3.61
CA ALA A 138 14.35 -23.97 -2.30
C ALA A 138 15.06 -25.32 -2.45
#